data_AF-A0A1H6XK70-F1
#
_entry.id   AF-A0A1H6XK70-F1
#
_cell.length_a   1.000
_cell.length_b   1.000
_cell.length_c   1.000
_cell.angle_alpha   90.00
_cell.angle_beta   90.00
_cell.angle_gamma   90.00
#
_symmetry.space_group_name_H-M   'P 1'
#
loop_
_entity.id
_entity.type
_entity.pdbx_description
1 polymer ?
#
loop_
_entity_poly.entity_id
_entity_poly.type
_entity_poly.pdbx_seq_one_letter_code
_entity_poly.pdbx_strand_id
1 'polypeptide(L)'
;MMMRYISEDGKDLKPVWISSQETESPEKILPEFWRNYTIVDCRFFLWQMLSTSISAEGQHVDASPGEQLYFFENLVVYLEASFVLDQHRSLSKAKAGERDHIEPRESSGELESSERRPNRGSLPKKLNKRLKRLSIWHRDGFDDPYAILDSFFDAYDLTSFKARLYDILQVCCQEKYYDKGCPADVLYLLEKVESIINVAYLILSGEKEKRLTKAKPSAEVTCKAGVGPEAEIELPAGTIQFLTEFFEYKSLKKWKQELNRICLYSLSSQSAQEWGVYIDLLTLYQLVGRLSETAFDLRKNKSALV
;
A
#
# COMPACT_ATOMS: atom_id res chain seq x y z
N MET A 1 -26.22 28.81 -3.84
CA MET A 1 -26.09 27.34 -3.91
C MET A 1 -27.12 26.77 -2.94
N MET A 2 -28.19 26.16 -3.46
CA MET A 2 -29.27 25.63 -2.62
C MET A 2 -28.83 24.25 -2.13
N MET A 3 -28.63 24.07 -0.82
CA MET A 3 -28.39 22.75 -0.23
C MET A 3 -29.59 21.85 -0.53
N ARG A 4 -29.35 20.66 -1.09
CA ARG A 4 -30.39 19.66 -1.36
C ARG A 4 -30.81 19.02 -0.02
N TYR A 5 -32.09 18.71 0.12
CA TYR A 5 -32.81 18.38 1.37
C TYR A 5 -32.21 17.20 2.14
N ILE A 6 -32.37 17.16 3.47
CA ILE A 6 -31.99 16.03 4.35
C ILE A 6 -33.31 15.38 4.81
N SER A 7 -33.47 14.07 4.62
CA SER A 7 -34.57 13.31 5.23
C SER A 7 -34.09 12.69 6.54
N GLU A 8 -34.72 13.04 7.65
CA GLU A 8 -34.43 12.47 8.99
C GLU A 8 -35.27 11.21 9.29
N ASP A 9 -36.15 10.80 8.37
CA ASP A 9 -37.02 9.64 8.57
C ASP A 9 -36.29 8.34 8.19
N GLY A 10 -35.80 7.61 9.19
CA GLY A 10 -35.09 6.33 9.01
C GLY A 10 -35.93 5.20 8.38
N LYS A 11 -37.22 5.42 8.09
CA LYS A 11 -38.09 4.49 7.35
C LYS A 11 -38.23 4.82 5.87
N ASP A 12 -37.80 6.00 5.43
CA ASP A 12 -37.83 6.38 4.01
C ASP A 12 -36.57 5.88 3.31
N LEU A 13 -36.72 4.79 2.54
CA LEU A 13 -35.64 4.18 1.75
C LEU A 13 -35.40 4.89 0.41
N LYS A 14 -36.12 6.00 0.13
CA LYS A 14 -35.97 6.71 -1.13
C LYS A 14 -34.65 7.48 -1.16
N PRO A 15 -33.94 7.48 -2.30
CA PRO A 15 -32.71 8.24 -2.44
C PRO A 15 -33.01 9.74 -2.33
N VAL A 16 -32.40 10.38 -1.33
CA VAL A 16 -32.69 11.78 -0.94
C VAL A 16 -32.01 12.80 -1.87
N TRP A 17 -30.88 12.41 -2.48
CA TRP A 17 -29.98 13.34 -3.19
C TRP A 17 -30.07 13.27 -4.71
N ILE A 18 -30.77 12.25 -5.23
CA ILE A 18 -31.02 12.08 -6.66
C ILE A 18 -32.32 12.81 -7.02
N SER A 19 -32.28 13.66 -8.02
CA SER A 19 -33.48 14.33 -8.55
C SER A 19 -34.38 13.34 -9.29
N SER A 20 -35.64 13.71 -9.50
CA SER A 20 -36.57 12.89 -10.29
C SER A 20 -36.05 12.60 -11.70
N GLN A 21 -35.35 13.56 -12.32
CA GLN A 21 -34.72 13.37 -13.65
C GLN A 21 -33.51 12.43 -13.59
N GLU A 22 -32.66 12.55 -12.57
CA GLU A 22 -31.52 11.64 -12.37
C GLU A 22 -31.99 10.21 -12.03
N THR A 23 -33.18 10.06 -11.43
CA THR A 23 -33.82 8.76 -11.15
C THR A 23 -34.29 8.06 -12.42
N GLU A 24 -34.64 8.80 -13.47
CA GLU A 24 -35.05 8.25 -14.77
C GLU A 24 -33.85 7.75 -15.61
N SER A 25 -32.63 8.18 -15.31
CA SER A 25 -31.41 7.75 -16.01
C SER A 25 -30.19 7.67 -15.08
N PRO A 26 -30.22 6.84 -14.01
CA PRO A 26 -29.16 6.77 -13.00
C PRO A 26 -27.82 6.29 -13.60
N GLU A 27 -27.85 5.58 -14.71
CA GLU A 27 -26.67 5.11 -15.42
C GLU A 27 -25.84 6.25 -16.03
N LYS A 28 -26.36 7.48 -16.14
CA LYS A 28 -25.60 8.64 -16.65
C LYS A 28 -24.77 9.33 -15.57
N ILE A 29 -25.11 9.11 -14.30
CA ILE A 29 -24.52 9.81 -13.15
C ILE A 29 -23.04 9.43 -12.97
N LEU A 30 -22.71 8.13 -13.01
CA LEU A 30 -21.34 7.66 -12.82
C LEU A 30 -20.37 8.18 -13.90
N PRO A 31 -20.68 8.08 -15.21
CA PRO A 31 -19.81 8.66 -16.25
C PRO A 31 -19.64 10.18 -16.12
N GLU A 32 -20.71 10.90 -15.76
CA GLU A 32 -20.65 12.35 -15.58
C GLU A 32 -19.77 12.74 -14.39
N PHE A 33 -19.91 12.01 -13.27
CA PHE A 33 -19.07 12.18 -12.10
C PHE A 33 -17.59 11.97 -12.43
N TRP A 34 -17.23 10.87 -13.11
CA TRP A 34 -15.85 10.56 -13.48
C TRP A 34 -15.27 11.45 -14.58
N ARG A 35 -16.12 12.15 -15.34
CA ARG A 35 -15.66 13.21 -16.26
C ARG A 35 -15.20 14.46 -15.51
N ASN A 36 -15.79 14.73 -14.35
CA ASN A 36 -15.58 15.97 -13.59
C ASN A 36 -14.55 15.81 -12.46
N TYR A 37 -14.28 14.58 -12.01
CA TYR A 37 -13.39 14.32 -10.89
C TYR A 37 -12.44 13.15 -11.19
N THR A 38 -11.16 13.31 -10.84
CA THR A 38 -10.21 12.19 -10.91
C THR A 38 -10.32 11.33 -9.65
N ILE A 39 -9.89 10.07 -9.74
CA ILE A 39 -9.85 9.19 -8.56
C ILE A 39 -8.93 9.73 -7.45
N VAL A 40 -7.89 10.48 -7.82
CA VAL A 40 -6.97 11.12 -6.88
C VAL A 40 -7.67 12.25 -6.13
N ASP A 41 -8.40 13.11 -6.84
CA ASP A 41 -9.17 14.20 -6.22
C ASP A 41 -10.23 13.66 -5.27
N CYS A 42 -10.94 12.60 -5.66
CA CYS A 42 -11.95 12.02 -4.80
C CYS A 42 -11.36 11.40 -3.52
N ARG A 43 -10.20 10.72 -3.60
CA ARG A 43 -9.49 10.23 -2.41
C ARG A 43 -9.09 11.39 -1.50
N PHE A 44 -8.58 12.46 -2.08
CA PHE A 44 -8.19 13.66 -1.36
C PHE A 44 -9.39 14.32 -0.65
N PHE A 45 -10.52 14.50 -1.35
CA PHE A 45 -11.72 15.11 -0.76
C PHE A 45 -12.35 14.25 0.33
N LEU A 46 -12.48 12.93 0.11
CA LEU A 46 -12.98 12.01 1.14
C LEU A 46 -12.11 12.06 2.39
N TRP A 47 -10.79 12.07 2.21
CA TRP A 47 -9.85 12.17 3.30
C TRP A 47 -9.95 13.53 4.02
N GLN A 48 -10.10 14.63 3.29
CA GLN A 48 -10.27 15.96 3.87
C GLN A 48 -11.54 16.03 4.74
N MET A 49 -12.64 15.42 4.29
CA MET A 49 -13.88 15.32 5.06
C MET A 49 -13.70 14.48 6.33
N LEU A 50 -13.03 13.33 6.25
CA LEU A 50 -12.74 12.50 7.42
C LEU A 50 -11.85 13.23 8.43
N SER A 51 -10.76 13.84 7.95
CA SER A 51 -9.81 14.58 8.80
C SER A 51 -10.49 15.74 9.52
N THR A 52 -11.35 16.47 8.81
CA THR A 52 -12.16 17.55 9.40
C THR A 52 -13.14 17.01 10.44
N SER A 53 -13.81 15.90 10.15
CA SER A 53 -14.78 15.27 11.06
C SER A 53 -14.14 14.77 12.36
N ILE A 54 -12.94 14.19 12.28
CA ILE A 54 -12.22 13.69 13.46
C ILE A 54 -11.57 14.85 14.25
N SER A 55 -11.17 15.92 13.57
CA SER A 55 -10.47 17.07 14.19
C SER A 55 -11.41 18.16 14.73
N ALA A 56 -12.71 18.10 14.44
CA ALA A 56 -13.68 19.10 14.89
C ALA A 56 -13.93 18.99 16.41
N GLU A 57 -13.12 19.67 17.21
CA GLU A 57 -13.40 19.85 18.64
C GLU A 57 -14.77 20.53 18.83
N GLY A 58 -15.67 19.88 19.56
CA GLY A 58 -16.96 20.44 19.97
C GLY A 58 -18.14 20.24 19.01
N GLN A 59 -18.01 19.44 17.94
CA GLN A 59 -19.17 18.98 17.17
C GLN A 59 -19.71 17.66 17.74
N HIS A 60 -21.02 17.61 18.02
CA HIS A 60 -21.72 16.36 18.34
C HIS A 60 -21.79 15.49 17.10
N VAL A 61 -20.69 14.78 16.80
CA VAL A 61 -20.70 13.67 15.85
C VAL A 61 -21.13 12.43 16.63
N ASP A 62 -22.34 11.94 16.36
CA ASP A 62 -22.89 10.76 17.05
C ASP A 62 -22.08 9.49 16.78
N ALA A 63 -21.37 9.44 15.65
CA ALA A 63 -20.50 8.33 15.27
C ALA A 63 -19.15 8.43 15.98
N SER A 64 -18.73 7.34 16.64
CA SER A 64 -17.40 7.22 17.22
C SER A 64 -16.30 7.33 16.15
N PRO A 65 -15.06 7.72 16.51
CA PRO A 65 -13.95 7.78 15.56
C PRO A 65 -13.71 6.46 14.81
N GLY A 66 -13.96 5.32 15.47
CA GLY A 66 -13.86 3.99 14.84
C GLY A 66 -14.93 3.75 13.77
N GLU A 67 -16.17 4.18 14.02
CA GLU A 67 -17.26 4.09 13.03
C GLU A 67 -17.02 5.02 11.84
N GLN A 68 -16.49 6.23 12.09
CA GLN A 68 -16.11 7.17 11.04
C GLN A 68 -15.02 6.59 10.13
N LEU A 69 -13.98 5.98 10.72
CA LEU A 69 -12.92 5.30 9.97
C LEU A 69 -13.44 4.10 9.18
N TYR A 70 -14.26 3.25 9.79
CA TYR A 70 -14.83 2.09 9.12
C TYR A 70 -15.74 2.48 7.95
N PHE A 71 -16.56 3.52 8.13
CA PHE A 71 -17.38 4.07 7.05
C PHE A 71 -16.51 4.63 5.92
N PHE A 72 -15.48 5.40 6.25
CA PHE A 72 -14.54 5.94 5.26
C PHE A 72 -13.86 4.84 4.44
N GLU A 73 -13.34 3.79 5.08
CA GLU A 73 -12.68 2.67 4.38
C GLU A 73 -13.63 2.00 3.38
N ASN A 74 -14.88 1.74 3.78
CA ASN A 74 -15.88 1.14 2.91
C ASN A 74 -16.31 2.08 1.77
N LEU A 75 -16.43 3.37 2.06
CA LEU A 75 -16.80 4.38 1.06
C LEU A 75 -15.72 4.55 -0.01
N VAL A 76 -14.44 4.55 0.38
CA VAL A 76 -13.32 4.60 -0.56
C VAL A 76 -13.31 3.37 -1.46
N VAL A 77 -13.51 2.18 -0.89
CA VAL A 77 -13.58 0.93 -1.68
C VAL A 77 -14.75 0.95 -2.65
N TYR A 78 -15.93 1.42 -2.21
CA TYR A 78 -17.10 1.57 -3.07
C TYR A 78 -16.82 2.55 -4.23
N LEU A 79 -16.24 3.70 -3.91
CA LEU A 79 -15.90 4.72 -4.89
C LEU A 79 -14.92 4.17 -5.94
N GLU A 80 -13.85 3.49 -5.51
CA GLU A 80 -12.87 2.86 -6.42
C GLU A 80 -13.50 1.77 -7.28
N ALA A 81 -14.40 0.94 -6.70
CA ALA A 81 -15.15 -0.04 -7.46
C ALA A 81 -16.01 0.64 -8.54
N SER A 82 -16.65 1.76 -8.23
CA SER A 82 -17.46 2.50 -9.20
C SER A 82 -16.62 3.12 -10.33
N PHE A 83 -15.38 3.53 -10.06
CA PHE A 83 -14.43 3.97 -11.08
C PHE A 83 -14.05 2.84 -12.03
N VAL A 84 -13.70 1.67 -11.49
CA VAL A 84 -13.37 0.48 -12.28
C VAL A 84 -14.55 0.06 -13.17
N LEU A 85 -15.77 0.09 -12.63
CA LEU A 85 -16.98 -0.21 -13.40
C LEU A 85 -17.21 0.78 -14.56
N ASP A 86 -16.94 2.07 -14.37
CA ASP A 86 -17.05 3.06 -15.43
C ASP A 86 -15.99 2.86 -16.53
N GLN A 87 -14.76 2.52 -16.16
CA GLN A 87 -13.71 2.17 -17.12
C GLN A 87 -14.09 0.93 -17.96
N HIS A 88 -14.60 -0.13 -17.32
CA HIS A 88 -15.07 -1.32 -18.04
C HIS A 88 -16.25 -1.01 -18.97
N ARG A 89 -17.13 -0.08 -18.59
CA ARG A 89 -18.23 0.37 -19.46
C ARG A 89 -17.71 1.16 -20.67
N SER A 90 -16.73 2.03 -20.47
CA SER A 90 -16.10 2.79 -21.55
C SER A 90 -15.38 1.86 -22.54
N LEU A 91 -14.65 0.86 -22.03
CA LEU A 91 -13.97 -0.15 -22.85
C LEU A 91 -14.93 -1.09 -23.59
N SER A 92 -16.04 -1.48 -22.97
CA SER A 92 -17.05 -2.33 -23.61
C SER A 92 -17.84 -1.58 -24.71
N LYS A 93 -18.11 -0.29 -24.53
CA LYS A 93 -18.69 0.56 -25.58
C LYS A 93 -17.71 0.75 -26.76
N ALA A 94 -16.42 0.93 -26.49
CA ALA A 94 -15.40 0.98 -27.53
C ALA A 94 -15.35 -0.33 -28.35
N LYS A 95 -15.40 -1.48 -27.66
CA LYS A 95 -15.43 -2.82 -28.30
C LYS A 95 -16.76 -3.17 -28.99
N ALA A 96 -17.84 -2.46 -28.69
CA ALA A 96 -19.13 -2.63 -29.36
C ALA A 96 -19.21 -1.78 -30.64
N GLY A 97 -18.64 -0.57 -30.63
CA GLY A 97 -18.48 0.26 -31.83
C GLY A 97 -17.51 -0.33 -32.87
N GLU A 98 -16.57 -1.17 -32.43
CA GLU A 98 -15.65 -1.91 -33.32
C GLU A 98 -16.25 -3.21 -33.89
N ARG A 99 -17.44 -3.62 -33.45
CA ARG A 99 -18.04 -4.93 -33.78
C ARG A 99 -19.16 -4.90 -34.82
N ASP A 100 -19.37 -3.78 -35.51
CA ASP A 100 -20.32 -3.68 -36.63
C ASP A 100 -19.77 -4.24 -37.96
N HIS A 101 -18.53 -4.75 -37.98
CA HIS A 101 -18.05 -5.59 -39.06
C HIS A 101 -17.25 -6.77 -38.51
N ILE A 102 -17.91 -7.94 -38.42
CA ILE A 102 -17.44 -9.27 -38.88
C ILE A 102 -18.39 -10.34 -38.30
N GLU A 103 -18.93 -11.15 -39.21
CA GLU A 103 -19.83 -12.28 -38.98
C GLU A 103 -19.22 -13.45 -38.15
N PRO A 104 -20.05 -14.35 -37.61
CA PRO A 104 -19.68 -15.30 -36.56
C PRO A 104 -19.15 -16.62 -37.10
N ARG A 105 -18.29 -17.29 -36.32
CA ARG A 105 -18.02 -18.72 -36.51
C ARG A 105 -17.82 -19.45 -35.19
N GLU A 106 -18.32 -20.68 -35.20
CA GLU A 106 -18.79 -21.50 -34.08
C GLU A 106 -17.71 -22.24 -33.28
N SER A 107 -18.08 -22.50 -32.02
CA SER A 107 -17.96 -23.76 -31.26
C SER A 107 -16.60 -24.34 -30.82
N SER A 108 -16.68 -24.81 -29.57
CA SER A 108 -16.24 -26.13 -29.06
C SER A 108 -14.90 -26.22 -28.30
N GLY A 109 -14.95 -26.96 -27.18
CA GLY A 109 -13.79 -27.65 -26.62
C GLY A 109 -13.63 -27.52 -25.11
N GLU A 110 -14.34 -28.35 -24.36
CA GLU A 110 -14.01 -28.72 -22.97
C GLU A 110 -12.57 -29.26 -22.85
N LEU A 111 -11.94 -29.07 -21.68
CA LEU A 111 -11.28 -30.15 -20.95
C LEU A 111 -10.82 -29.66 -19.56
N GLU A 112 -11.57 -30.08 -18.55
CA GLU A 112 -11.07 -30.20 -17.19
C GLU A 112 -9.92 -31.21 -17.16
N SER A 113 -8.79 -30.85 -16.55
CA SER A 113 -7.84 -31.84 -16.04
C SER A 113 -7.38 -31.45 -14.64
N SER A 114 -7.93 -32.18 -13.69
CA SER A 114 -7.53 -32.32 -12.30
C SER A 114 -6.02 -32.58 -12.15
N GLU A 115 -5.33 -31.71 -11.40
CA GLU A 115 -4.23 -32.14 -10.53
C GLU A 115 -4.33 -31.42 -9.17
N ARG A 116 -5.01 -32.08 -8.22
CA ARG A 116 -4.83 -31.80 -6.79
C ARG A 116 -3.44 -32.29 -6.37
N ARG A 117 -2.47 -31.38 -6.26
CA ARG A 117 -1.23 -31.61 -5.48
C ARG A 117 -1.29 -30.84 -4.16
N PRO A 118 -0.82 -31.42 -3.05
CA PRO A 118 -0.89 -30.79 -1.73
C PRO A 118 0.02 -29.55 -1.70
N ASN A 119 -0.56 -28.44 -1.26
CA ASN A 119 -0.05 -27.09 -1.40
C ASN A 119 1.17 -26.81 -0.48
N ARG A 120 2.36 -27.31 -0.82
CA ARG A 120 3.64 -26.75 -0.32
C ARG A 120 3.90 -25.44 -1.06
N GLY A 121 3.23 -24.36 -0.65
CA GLY A 121 3.51 -23.03 -1.19
C GLY A 121 4.99 -22.70 -0.98
N SER A 122 5.69 -22.35 -2.07
CA SER A 122 7.09 -21.91 -2.04
C SER A 122 7.25 -20.77 -1.03
N LEU A 123 8.39 -20.73 -0.33
CA LEU A 123 8.66 -19.72 0.72
C LEU A 123 8.40 -18.27 0.26
N PRO A 124 8.72 -17.89 -0.99
CA PRO A 124 8.35 -16.58 -1.54
C PRO A 124 6.84 -16.30 -1.51
N LYS A 125 5.99 -17.30 -1.82
CA LYS A 125 4.52 -17.16 -1.77
C LYS A 125 4.00 -16.98 -0.35
N LYS A 126 4.60 -17.67 0.63
CA LYS A 126 4.23 -17.54 2.05
C LYS A 126 4.62 -16.17 2.61
N LEU A 127 5.83 -15.71 2.30
CA LEU A 127 6.31 -14.38 2.70
C LEU A 127 5.46 -13.28 2.05
N ASN A 128 5.20 -13.37 0.75
CA ASN A 128 4.31 -12.43 0.05
C ASN A 128 2.91 -12.39 0.67
N LYS A 129 2.31 -13.55 0.98
CA LYS A 129 1.02 -13.60 1.67
C LYS A 129 1.08 -12.92 3.04
N ARG A 130 2.17 -13.09 3.78
CA ARG A 130 2.37 -12.42 5.09
C ARG A 130 2.53 -10.91 4.93
N LEU A 131 3.29 -10.46 3.94
CA LEU A 131 3.50 -9.04 3.65
C LEU A 131 2.19 -8.37 3.25
N LYS A 132 1.41 -8.96 2.33
CA LYS A 132 0.08 -8.45 1.94
C LYS A 132 -0.88 -8.31 3.13
N ARG A 133 -0.86 -9.26 4.06
CA ARG A 133 -1.72 -9.22 5.25
C ARG A 133 -1.33 -8.15 6.26
N LEU A 134 -0.07 -7.75 6.29
CA LEU A 134 0.48 -6.82 7.27
C LEU A 134 0.72 -5.43 6.68
N SER A 135 0.68 -5.30 5.35
CA SER A 135 0.99 -4.03 4.70
C SER A 135 -0.21 -3.10 4.73
N ILE A 136 0.08 -1.82 4.93
CA ILE A 136 -0.91 -0.75 5.02
C ILE A 136 -1.19 -0.22 3.62
N TRP A 137 -0.12 0.05 2.86
CA TRP A 137 -0.20 0.69 1.54
C TRP A 137 -0.06 -0.30 0.39
N HIS A 138 0.60 -1.44 0.62
CA HIS A 138 0.87 -2.44 -0.43
C HIS A 138 -0.04 -3.66 -0.36
N ARG A 139 -1.09 -3.67 -1.19
CA ARG A 139 -2.02 -4.82 -1.32
C ARG A 139 -1.62 -5.78 -2.44
N ASP A 140 -0.84 -5.29 -3.40
CA ASP A 140 -0.29 -6.07 -4.50
C ASP A 140 0.99 -6.82 -4.08
N GLY A 141 1.40 -7.80 -4.89
CA GLY A 141 2.54 -8.66 -4.55
C GLY A 141 3.87 -7.91 -4.60
N PHE A 142 4.84 -8.38 -3.83
CA PHE A 142 6.24 -7.97 -3.95
C PHE A 142 6.93 -8.99 -4.87
N ASP A 143 6.89 -8.73 -6.18
CA ASP A 143 7.40 -9.67 -7.19
C ASP A 143 8.93 -9.55 -7.36
N ASP A 144 9.47 -8.32 -7.46
CA ASP A 144 10.92 -8.06 -7.45
C ASP A 144 11.29 -7.03 -6.35
N PRO A 145 12.00 -7.45 -5.28
CA PRO A 145 12.46 -6.54 -4.23
C PRO A 145 13.36 -5.41 -4.73
N TYR A 146 14.12 -5.63 -5.82
CA TYR A 146 15.06 -4.63 -6.33
C TYR A 146 14.39 -3.58 -7.22
N ALA A 147 13.38 -3.95 -8.00
CA ALA A 147 12.56 -2.99 -8.73
C ALA A 147 11.90 -1.96 -7.78
N ILE A 148 11.59 -2.38 -6.55
CA ILE A 148 11.07 -1.50 -5.50
C ILE A 148 12.16 -0.56 -4.97
N LEU A 149 13.41 -1.02 -4.86
CA LEU A 149 14.54 -0.15 -4.53
C LEU A 149 14.77 0.87 -5.65
N ASP A 150 14.68 0.46 -6.91
CA ASP A 150 14.78 1.39 -8.04
C ASP A 150 13.69 2.47 -7.95
N SER A 151 12.42 2.08 -7.81
CA SER A 151 11.32 3.04 -7.62
C SER A 151 11.49 3.96 -6.40
N PHE A 152 12.07 3.47 -5.32
CA PHE A 152 12.35 4.28 -4.13
C PHE A 152 13.40 5.35 -4.43
N PHE A 153 14.51 4.97 -5.05
CA PHE A 153 15.62 5.89 -5.32
C PHE A 153 15.42 6.75 -6.57
N ASP A 154 14.44 6.44 -7.41
CA ASP A 154 13.95 7.35 -8.45
C ASP A 154 13.09 8.48 -7.85
N ALA A 155 12.45 8.22 -6.70
CA ALA A 155 11.64 9.20 -5.98
C ALA A 155 12.47 10.05 -5.00
N TYR A 156 13.51 9.47 -4.38
CA TYR A 156 14.31 10.14 -3.35
C TYR A 156 15.80 9.81 -3.45
N ASP A 157 16.65 10.83 -3.32
CA ASP A 157 18.03 10.62 -2.92
C ASP A 157 18.12 10.42 -1.39
N LEU A 158 19.25 9.88 -0.90
CA LEU A 158 19.43 9.58 0.53
C LEU A 158 19.30 10.82 1.43
N THR A 159 19.77 11.97 0.97
CA THR A 159 19.76 13.21 1.76
C THR A 159 18.35 13.77 1.83
N SER A 160 17.65 13.86 0.68
CA SER A 160 16.27 14.34 0.63
C SER A 160 15.31 13.40 1.35
N PHE A 161 15.51 12.08 1.26
CA PHE A 161 14.75 11.10 2.04
C PHE A 161 14.90 11.34 3.55
N LYS A 162 16.13 11.46 4.05
CA LYS A 162 16.38 11.67 5.49
C LYS A 162 15.81 13.00 5.98
N ALA A 163 15.95 14.07 5.19
CA ALA A 163 15.36 15.36 5.52
C ALA A 163 13.83 15.26 5.65
N ARG A 164 13.16 14.65 4.65
CA ARG A 164 11.70 14.47 4.70
C ARG A 164 11.24 13.54 5.81
N LEU A 165 12.01 12.48 6.09
CA LEU A 165 11.72 11.58 7.21
C LEU A 165 11.81 12.35 8.53
N TYR A 166 12.84 13.18 8.71
CA TYR A 166 12.97 14.02 9.90
C TYR A 166 11.76 14.96 10.04
N ASP A 167 11.37 15.65 8.98
CA ASP A 167 10.24 16.59 8.99
C ASP A 167 8.95 15.89 9.43
N ILE A 168 8.64 14.72 8.86
CA ILE A 168 7.43 13.96 9.22
C ILE A 168 7.47 13.47 10.69
N LEU A 169 8.63 13.00 11.16
CA LEU A 169 8.75 12.56 12.54
C LEU A 169 8.63 13.74 13.52
N GLN A 170 9.16 14.90 13.15
CA GLN A 170 9.02 16.12 13.93
C GLN A 170 7.55 16.54 14.02
N VAL A 171 6.81 16.41 12.92
CA VAL A 171 5.37 16.69 12.85
C VAL A 171 4.56 15.77 13.78
N CYS A 172 4.92 14.50 13.90
CA CYS A 172 4.29 13.57 14.85
C CYS A 172 4.33 14.07 16.32
N CYS A 173 5.24 15.01 16.62
CA CYS A 173 5.41 15.65 17.92
C CYS A 173 4.89 17.09 17.99
N GLN A 174 4.36 17.65 16.91
CA GLN A 174 3.84 19.02 16.88
C GLN A 174 2.32 19.02 16.74
N GLU A 175 1.66 19.99 17.36
CA GLU A 175 0.27 20.31 17.04
C GLU A 175 0.18 20.89 15.63
N LYS A 176 -0.89 20.53 14.89
CA LYS A 176 -1.33 21.16 13.63
C LYS A 176 -0.36 21.07 12.43
N TYR A 177 -0.13 19.87 11.91
CA TYR A 177 0.60 19.67 10.64
C TYR A 177 0.00 20.42 9.43
N TYR A 178 -1.34 20.49 9.39
CA TYR A 178 -2.08 20.98 8.22
C TYR A 178 -1.75 22.43 7.82
N ASP A 179 -1.13 23.19 8.71
CA ASP A 179 -0.72 24.56 8.43
C ASP A 179 0.66 24.65 7.72
N LYS A 180 1.42 23.54 7.62
CA LYS A 180 2.83 23.54 7.19
C LYS A 180 3.17 22.63 6.00
N GLY A 181 2.30 21.72 5.55
CA GLY A 181 2.63 20.77 4.48
C GLY A 181 1.45 20.00 3.88
N CYS A 182 1.71 19.22 2.81
CA CYS A 182 0.69 18.41 2.15
C CYS A 182 0.58 17.02 2.80
N PRO A 183 -0.62 16.61 3.27
CA PRO A 183 -0.87 15.28 3.85
C PRO A 183 -0.50 14.11 2.93
N ALA A 184 -0.57 14.32 1.61
CA ALA A 184 -0.14 13.33 0.63
C ALA A 184 1.37 13.03 0.73
N ASP A 185 2.20 14.01 1.10
CA ASP A 185 3.63 13.80 1.32
C ASP A 185 3.89 12.84 2.48
N VAL A 186 3.07 12.90 3.54
CA VAL A 186 3.16 11.99 4.69
C VAL A 186 2.84 10.56 4.27
N LEU A 187 1.72 10.38 3.58
CA LEU A 187 1.29 9.07 3.09
C LEU A 187 2.32 8.48 2.12
N TYR A 188 2.79 9.29 1.17
CA TYR A 188 3.75 8.86 0.17
C TYR A 188 5.11 8.50 0.78
N LEU A 189 5.64 9.29 1.72
CA LEU A 189 6.90 8.93 2.37
C LEU A 189 6.75 7.64 3.18
N LEU A 190 5.68 7.51 3.97
CA LEU A 190 5.47 6.33 4.81
C LEU A 190 5.22 5.07 3.97
N GLU A 191 4.57 5.17 2.81
CA GLU A 191 4.49 4.11 1.82
C GLU A 191 5.89 3.67 1.34
N LYS A 192 6.79 4.62 1.05
CA LYS A 192 8.17 4.33 0.64
C LYS A 192 9.00 3.72 1.77
N VAL A 193 8.84 4.19 3.02
CA VAL A 193 9.44 3.56 4.21
C VAL A 193 8.94 2.13 4.39
N GLU A 194 7.64 1.92 4.20
CA GLU A 194 7.04 0.59 4.28
C GLU A 194 7.64 -0.37 3.23
N SER A 195 7.86 0.15 2.02
CA SER A 195 8.43 -0.57 0.88
C SER A 195 9.83 -1.09 1.20
N ILE A 196 10.73 -0.23 1.70
CA ILE A 196 12.11 -0.63 2.01
C ILE A 196 12.17 -1.62 3.18
N ILE A 197 11.28 -1.52 4.17
CA ILE A 197 11.16 -2.52 5.25
C ILE A 197 10.72 -3.88 4.70
N ASN A 198 9.75 -3.89 3.78
CA ASN A 198 9.29 -5.12 3.14
C ASN A 198 10.39 -5.79 2.29
N VAL A 199 11.11 -5.00 1.50
CA VAL A 199 12.27 -5.46 0.72
C VAL A 199 13.33 -6.07 1.63
N ALA A 200 13.71 -5.36 2.69
CA ALA A 200 14.69 -5.84 3.66
C ALA A 200 14.27 -7.16 4.31
N TYR A 201 12.98 -7.31 4.63
CA TYR A 201 12.44 -8.55 5.18
C TYR A 201 12.54 -9.72 4.19
N LEU A 202 12.23 -9.49 2.90
CA LEU A 202 12.34 -10.50 1.85
C LEU A 202 13.78 -10.95 1.65
N ILE A 203 14.71 -9.99 1.54
CA ILE A 203 16.13 -10.24 1.35
C ILE A 203 16.70 -11.04 2.52
N LEU A 204 16.44 -10.61 3.77
CA LEU A 204 16.91 -11.34 4.95
C LEU A 204 16.32 -12.75 5.04
N SER A 205 15.05 -12.92 4.69
CA SER A 205 14.38 -14.22 4.74
C SER A 205 14.93 -15.18 3.68
N GLY A 206 15.20 -14.68 2.46
CA GLY A 206 15.83 -15.47 1.40
C GLY A 206 17.26 -15.89 1.76
N GLU A 207 18.04 -15.00 2.36
CA GLU A 207 19.41 -15.30 2.80
C GLU A 207 19.44 -16.34 3.94
N LYS A 208 18.51 -16.25 4.90
CA LYS A 208 18.36 -17.28 5.94
C LYS A 208 18.04 -18.65 5.33
N GLU A 209 17.16 -18.70 4.32
CA GLU A 209 16.85 -19.95 3.62
C GLU A 209 18.07 -20.53 2.91
N LYS A 210 18.83 -19.72 2.16
CA LYS A 210 20.08 -20.14 1.49
C LYS A 210 21.10 -20.75 2.46
N ARG A 211 21.27 -20.14 3.64
CA ARG A 211 22.17 -20.66 4.67
C ARG A 211 21.69 -21.98 5.27
N LEU A 212 20.38 -22.14 5.48
CA LEU A 212 19.80 -23.41 5.94
C LEU A 212 19.98 -24.54 4.90
N THR A 213 19.87 -24.22 3.60
CA THR A 213 20.09 -25.21 2.54
C THR A 213 21.56 -25.57 2.37
N LYS A 214 22.49 -24.62 2.53
CA LYS A 214 23.95 -24.88 2.51
C LYS A 214 24.41 -25.70 3.73
N ALA A 215 23.76 -25.55 4.89
CA ALA A 215 24.10 -26.26 6.13
C ALA A 215 23.55 -27.70 6.23
N LYS A 216 22.61 -28.11 5.35
CA LYS A 216 22.17 -29.50 5.22
C LYS A 216 22.98 -30.19 4.12
N PRO A 217 23.99 -31.02 4.44
CA PRO A 217 24.57 -31.89 3.43
C PRO A 217 23.52 -32.94 3.07
N SER A 218 22.84 -32.76 1.93
CA SER A 218 22.03 -33.82 1.37
C SER A 218 22.98 -34.91 0.88
N ALA A 219 23.06 -36.01 1.62
CA ALA A 219 23.64 -37.25 1.16
C ALA A 219 22.76 -37.79 0.02
N GLU A 220 22.96 -37.31 -1.20
CA GLU A 220 22.59 -38.01 -2.42
C GLU A 220 23.33 -37.36 -3.59
N VAL A 221 24.47 -37.97 -3.91
CA VAL A 221 25.17 -37.76 -5.17
C VAL A 221 24.27 -38.24 -6.28
N THR A 222 23.82 -37.34 -7.16
CA THR A 222 23.60 -37.68 -8.56
C THR A 222 23.91 -36.47 -9.42
N CYS A 223 25.03 -36.56 -10.13
CA CYS A 223 25.50 -35.61 -11.11
C CYS A 223 24.46 -35.44 -12.23
N LYS A 224 23.96 -34.21 -12.42
CA LYS A 224 23.58 -33.72 -13.76
C LYS A 224 24.11 -32.30 -13.93
N ALA A 225 25.08 -32.17 -14.83
CA ALA A 225 25.60 -30.92 -15.35
C ALA A 225 24.52 -30.24 -16.21
N GLY A 226 24.34 -28.94 -16.04
CA GLY A 226 23.50 -28.14 -16.92
C GLY A 226 23.23 -26.73 -16.40
N VAL A 227 23.87 -25.76 -17.07
CA VAL A 227 23.62 -24.31 -17.09
C VAL A 227 24.19 -23.52 -15.90
N GLY A 228 25.03 -22.53 -16.26
CA GLY A 228 25.99 -21.85 -15.38
C GLY A 228 25.36 -20.99 -14.27
N PRO A 229 26.16 -20.59 -13.27
CA PRO A 229 25.67 -19.80 -12.16
C PRO A 229 25.35 -18.40 -12.68
N GLU A 230 24.07 -18.03 -12.68
CA GLU A 230 23.71 -16.62 -12.48
C GLU A 230 24.52 -16.16 -11.26
N ALA A 231 25.31 -15.08 -11.42
CA ALA A 231 26.21 -14.60 -10.38
C ALA A 231 25.41 -14.37 -9.09
N GLU A 232 25.53 -15.32 -8.14
CA GLU A 232 24.80 -15.25 -6.89
C GLU A 232 25.34 -14.05 -6.10
N ILE A 233 24.47 -13.06 -5.85
CA ILE A 233 24.79 -11.92 -5.00
C ILE A 233 24.96 -12.43 -3.56
N GLU A 234 26.19 -12.66 -3.12
CA GLU A 234 26.47 -12.89 -1.69
C GLU A 234 26.37 -11.55 -0.95
N LEU A 235 25.43 -11.48 0.01
CA LEU A 235 25.25 -10.28 0.81
C LEU A 235 26.43 -10.08 1.77
N PRO A 236 26.94 -8.86 1.93
CA PRO A 236 27.95 -8.56 2.94
C PRO A 236 27.48 -8.95 4.35
N ALA A 237 28.38 -9.54 5.15
CA ALA A 237 28.06 -9.98 6.51
C ALA A 237 27.48 -8.85 7.38
N GLY A 238 28.01 -7.63 7.22
CA GLY A 238 27.52 -6.44 7.92
C GLY A 238 26.07 -6.08 7.58
N THR A 239 25.65 -6.27 6.33
CA THR A 239 24.26 -6.05 5.90
C THR A 239 23.33 -7.05 6.57
N ILE A 240 23.70 -8.33 6.58
CA ILE A 240 22.88 -9.40 7.18
C ILE A 240 22.76 -9.20 8.69
N GLN A 241 23.87 -8.82 9.34
CA GLN A 241 23.90 -8.50 10.76
C GLN A 241 22.95 -7.34 11.06
N PHE A 242 23.10 -6.20 10.37
CA PHE A 242 22.23 -5.04 10.58
C PHE A 242 20.75 -5.36 10.35
N LEU A 243 20.40 -6.06 9.26
CA LEU A 243 19.01 -6.44 9.00
C LEU A 243 18.46 -7.37 10.09
N THR A 244 19.30 -8.24 10.65
CA THR A 244 18.91 -9.10 11.78
C THR A 244 18.63 -8.25 13.02
N GLU A 245 19.54 -7.37 13.41
CA GLU A 245 19.39 -6.44 14.54
C GLU A 245 18.13 -5.54 14.36
N PHE A 246 17.88 -5.05 13.14
CA PHE A 246 16.73 -4.21 12.80
C PHE A 246 15.39 -4.93 13.07
N PHE A 247 15.28 -6.21 12.72
CA PHE A 247 14.06 -7.00 12.95
C PHE A 247 14.00 -7.65 14.34
N GLU A 248 15.10 -7.70 15.07
CA GLU A 248 15.14 -8.05 16.50
C GLU A 248 14.65 -6.89 17.37
N TYR A 249 15.05 -5.66 17.06
CA TYR A 249 14.56 -4.45 17.74
C TYR A 249 13.03 -4.34 17.65
N LYS A 250 12.46 -4.43 16.45
CA LYS A 250 11.02 -4.53 16.22
C LYS A 250 10.72 -5.58 15.16
N SER A 251 9.79 -6.48 15.47
CA SER A 251 9.31 -7.45 14.47
C SER A 251 8.62 -6.73 13.31
N LEU A 252 8.53 -7.36 12.13
CA LEU A 252 7.82 -6.81 10.97
C LEU A 252 6.43 -6.27 11.35
N LYS A 253 5.65 -7.04 12.12
CA LYS A 253 4.30 -6.61 12.56
C LYS A 253 4.37 -5.34 13.42
N LYS A 254 5.34 -5.24 14.34
CA LYS A 254 5.52 -4.05 15.18
C LYS A 254 5.96 -2.84 14.36
N TRP A 255 6.84 -3.02 13.37
CA TRP A 255 7.21 -1.95 12.44
C TRP A 255 6.00 -1.38 11.71
N LYS A 256 5.12 -2.24 11.19
CA LYS A 256 3.87 -1.80 10.53
C LYS A 256 2.96 -1.02 11.48
N GLN A 257 2.78 -1.52 12.70
CA GLN A 257 1.99 -0.84 13.72
C GLN A 257 2.58 0.52 14.08
N GLU A 258 3.92 0.63 14.14
CA GLU A 258 4.59 1.91 14.40
C GLU A 258 4.38 2.90 13.26
N LEU A 259 4.56 2.47 11.99
CA LEU A 259 4.32 3.34 10.83
C LEU A 259 2.86 3.81 10.78
N ASN A 260 1.90 2.95 11.11
CA ASN A 260 0.50 3.35 11.19
C ASN A 260 0.26 4.40 12.28
N ARG A 261 0.91 4.26 13.45
CA ARG A 261 0.81 5.25 14.53
C ARG A 261 1.41 6.58 14.12
N ILE A 262 2.59 6.57 13.49
CA ILE A 262 3.22 7.79 12.97
C ILE A 262 2.31 8.45 11.94
N CYS A 263 1.75 7.67 11.01
CA CYS A 263 0.78 8.18 10.05
C CYS A 263 -0.42 8.85 10.74
N LEU A 264 -1.02 8.16 11.72
CA LEU A 264 -2.17 8.68 12.46
C LEU A 264 -1.85 10.00 13.15
N TYR A 265 -0.75 10.08 13.90
CA TYR A 265 -0.41 11.28 14.66
C TYR A 265 0.15 12.40 13.79
N SER A 266 0.86 12.08 12.70
CA SER A 266 1.34 13.10 11.75
C SER A 266 0.20 13.74 10.96
N LEU A 267 -0.94 13.06 10.87
CA LEU A 267 -2.18 13.54 10.26
C LEU A 267 -3.24 13.91 11.32
N SER A 268 -2.87 13.97 12.60
CA SER A 268 -3.77 14.37 13.67
C SER A 268 -3.57 15.85 13.99
N SER A 269 -4.62 16.48 14.53
CA SER A 269 -4.49 17.81 15.14
C SER A 269 -3.77 17.76 16.49
N GLN A 270 -3.71 16.56 17.10
CA GLN A 270 -3.15 16.32 18.43
C GLN A 270 -1.84 15.54 18.34
N SER A 271 -0.84 15.96 19.12
CA SER A 271 0.47 15.31 19.10
C SER A 271 0.42 13.93 19.78
N ALA A 272 1.34 13.03 19.41
CA ALA A 272 1.45 11.73 20.07
C ALA A 272 1.71 11.87 21.58
N GLN A 273 2.44 12.92 21.98
CA GLN A 273 2.83 13.17 23.37
C GLN A 273 1.63 13.59 24.24
N GLU A 274 0.74 14.44 23.73
CA GLU A 274 -0.50 14.84 24.42
C GLU A 274 -1.42 13.65 24.72
N TRP A 275 -1.41 12.64 23.85
CA TRP A 275 -2.18 11.40 24.02
C TRP A 275 -1.48 10.34 24.88
N GLY A 276 -0.34 10.67 25.48
CA GLY A 276 0.46 9.72 26.25
C GLY A 276 1.03 8.58 25.40
N VAL A 277 1.09 8.74 24.08
CA VAL A 277 1.68 7.75 23.18
C VAL A 277 3.15 8.05 22.97
N TYR A 278 3.97 7.19 23.55
CA TYR A 278 5.42 7.26 23.40
C TYR A 278 5.87 6.53 22.12
N ILE A 279 6.41 7.28 21.17
CA ILE A 279 7.09 6.78 19.98
C ILE A 279 8.54 7.22 20.09
N ASP A 280 9.48 6.27 20.05
CA ASP A 280 10.92 6.57 20.05
C ASP A 280 11.34 7.01 18.63
N LEU A 281 11.02 8.27 18.32
CA LEU A 281 11.25 8.86 17.01
C LEU A 281 12.74 8.99 16.68
N LEU A 282 13.60 9.16 17.69
CA LEU A 282 15.04 9.27 17.48
C LEU A 282 15.61 7.94 16.99
N THR A 283 15.31 6.87 17.71
CA THR A 283 15.75 5.52 17.33
C THR A 283 15.15 5.12 15.98
N LEU A 284 13.89 5.50 15.73
CA LEU A 284 13.25 5.25 14.44
C LEU A 284 13.96 5.97 13.29
N TYR A 285 14.25 7.26 13.45
CA TYR A 285 14.98 8.04 12.46
C TYR A 285 16.35 7.42 12.15
N GLN A 286 17.09 7.01 13.17
CA GLN A 286 18.39 6.37 13.02
C GLN A 286 18.29 5.02 12.31
N LEU A 287 17.37 4.15 12.72
CA LEU A 287 17.23 2.81 12.14
C LEU A 287 16.69 2.85 10.70
N VAL A 288 15.69 3.67 10.41
CA VAL A 288 15.14 3.83 9.06
C VAL A 288 16.14 4.56 8.15
N GLY A 289 16.87 5.55 8.68
CA GLY A 289 17.96 6.20 7.97
C GLY A 289 19.04 5.20 7.57
N ARG A 290 19.53 4.38 8.51
CA ARG A 290 20.52 3.33 8.25
C ARG A 290 19.98 2.22 7.32
N LEU A 291 18.68 1.94 7.39
CA LEU A 291 18.01 1.02 6.46
C LEU A 291 18.04 1.56 5.03
N SER A 292 17.81 2.86 4.83
CA SER A 292 17.88 3.49 3.51
C SER A 292 19.29 3.45 2.92
N GLU A 293 20.33 3.66 3.74
CA GLU A 293 21.73 3.50 3.32
C GLU A 293 22.02 2.05 2.92
N THR A 294 21.59 1.09 3.74
CA THR A 294 21.74 -0.33 3.45
C THR A 294 21.02 -0.72 2.16
N ALA A 295 19.83 -0.17 1.91
CA ALA A 295 19.08 -0.38 0.69
C ALA A 295 19.79 0.20 -0.54
N PHE A 296 20.46 1.35 -0.39
CA PHE A 296 21.26 1.96 -1.45
C PHE A 296 22.45 1.07 -1.84
N ASP A 297 23.17 0.54 -0.85
CA ASP A 297 24.28 -0.39 -1.08
C ASP A 297 23.81 -1.68 -1.76
N LEU A 298 22.65 -2.21 -1.34
CA LEU A 298 22.03 -3.39 -1.97
C LEU A 298 21.69 -3.15 -3.44
N ARG A 299 21.15 -1.98 -3.78
CA ARG A 299 20.88 -1.57 -5.17
C ARG A 299 22.16 -1.50 -6.00
N LYS A 300 23.21 -0.87 -5.44
CA LYS A 300 24.51 -0.71 -6.12
C LYS A 300 25.18 -2.05 -6.40
N ASN A 301 25.15 -2.97 -5.44
CA ASN A 301 25.76 -4.29 -5.59
C ASN A 301 25.07 -5.14 -6.68
N LYS A 302 23.75 -4.98 -6.89
CA LYS A 302 23.06 -5.59 -8.04
C LYS A 302 23.50 -4.97 -9.37
N SER A 303 23.62 -3.63 -9.40
CA SER A 303 23.99 -2.90 -10.62
C SER A 303 25.44 -3.14 -11.06
N ALA A 304 26.33 -3.55 -10.15
CA ALA A 304 27.72 -3.88 -10.45
C ALA A 304 27.91 -5.27 -11.08
N LEU A 305 26.84 -6.08 -11.16
CA LEU A 305 26.85 -7.46 -11.66
C LEU A 305 26.09 -7.64 -12.98
N VAL A 306 25.48 -6.57 -13.50
CA VAL A 306 24.80 -6.49 -14.81
C VAL A 306 25.68 -5.71 -15.77
#